data_AF-A0A1T4V3W8-F1
#
_entry.id   AF-A0A1T4V3W8-F1
#
_cell.length_a   1.000
_cell.length_b   1.000
_cell.length_c   1.000
_cell.angle_alpha   90.00
_cell.angle_beta   90.00
_cell.angle_gamma   90.00
#
_symmetry.space_group_name_H-M   'P 1'
#
loop_
_entity.id
_entity.type
_entity.pdbx_description
1 polymer ?
#
loop_
_entity_poly.entity_id
_entity_poly.type
_entity_poly.pdbx_seq_one_letter_code
_entity_poly.pdbx_strand_id
1 'polypeptide(L)'
;MLNAYDVSALPAIAQIGNELLVVSSVENDVATLIRGVLDTQPEEHINGEPLLFLDGYAVPEQFIQGETVRARALTVTPKGELPAAEATILTTEIEARAHKPFPVNNVRIDGKYWADEITLPVNVTWSHRNRLSQVVSSEQLQSWFDDGTPEADVVTRFELINAETEESILSMDTTETLFALTEESVPVDVSVLTVRLTAIKGNKTSRVTFKHSFNVLLNTPEPPEPPTA
;
A
#
# COMPACT_ATOMS: atom_id res chain seq x y z
N MET A 1 -27.30 6.53 0.35
CA MET A 1 -28.13 5.61 -0.46
C MET A 1 -27.32 5.10 -1.64
N LEU A 2 -26.71 3.93 -1.44
CA LEU A 2 -25.91 3.16 -2.39
C LEU A 2 -26.75 2.53 -3.53
N ASN A 3 -27.83 3.19 -3.97
CA ASN A 3 -28.91 2.60 -4.78
C ASN A 3 -28.52 2.33 -6.25
N ALA A 4 -27.25 2.49 -6.61
CA ALA A 4 -26.74 2.29 -7.97
C ALA A 4 -26.07 0.92 -8.17
N TYR A 5 -25.65 0.25 -7.09
CA TYR A 5 -24.90 -1.01 -7.17
C TYR A 5 -25.73 -2.17 -6.63
N ASP A 6 -25.67 -3.31 -7.32
CA ASP A 6 -26.32 -4.55 -6.88
C ASP A 6 -25.54 -5.13 -5.69
N VAL A 7 -26.04 -4.88 -4.49
CA VAL A 7 -25.43 -5.38 -3.24
C VAL A 7 -25.38 -6.91 -3.15
N SER A 8 -26.15 -7.63 -3.99
CA SER A 8 -26.05 -9.09 -4.06
C SER A 8 -24.79 -9.59 -4.78
N ALA A 9 -24.10 -8.70 -5.50
CA ALA A 9 -22.82 -8.97 -6.16
C ALA A 9 -21.60 -8.65 -5.27
N LEU A 10 -21.79 -8.44 -3.97
CA LEU A 10 -20.68 -8.29 -3.01
C LEU A 10 -20.13 -9.68 -2.59
N PRO A 11 -18.83 -9.79 -2.28
CA PRO A 11 -17.84 -8.72 -2.22
C PRO A 11 -17.40 -8.23 -3.61
N ALA A 12 -17.17 -6.92 -3.73
CA ALA A 12 -16.79 -6.31 -5.01
C ALA A 12 -15.60 -5.35 -4.87
N ILE A 13 -14.74 -5.32 -5.90
CA ILE A 13 -13.62 -4.37 -5.96
C ILE A 13 -14.19 -2.99 -6.21
N ALA A 14 -13.72 -2.02 -5.44
CA ALA A 14 -14.04 -0.63 -5.62
C ALA A 14 -12.80 0.25 -5.42
N GLN A 15 -12.94 1.52 -5.74
CA GLN A 15 -11.91 2.53 -5.61
C GLN A 15 -12.48 3.77 -4.89
N ILE A 16 -11.70 4.30 -3.95
CA ILE A 16 -11.89 5.64 -3.37
C ILE A 16 -10.55 6.36 -3.52
N GLY A 17 -10.54 7.54 -4.17
CA GLY A 17 -9.29 8.24 -4.46
C GLY A 17 -8.34 7.35 -5.28
N ASN A 18 -7.14 7.09 -4.74
CA ASN A 18 -6.17 6.16 -5.35
C ASN A 18 -6.12 4.79 -4.66
N GLU A 19 -6.95 4.56 -3.64
CA GLU A 19 -7.01 3.30 -2.93
C GLU A 19 -7.97 2.33 -3.61
N LEU A 20 -7.47 1.15 -3.95
CA LEU A 20 -8.30 0.01 -4.28
C LEU A 20 -8.67 -0.71 -2.99
N LEU A 21 -9.94 -1.06 -2.89
CA LEU A 21 -10.50 -1.77 -1.75
C LEU A 21 -11.53 -2.79 -2.23
N VAL A 22 -11.99 -3.64 -1.32
CA VAL A 22 -13.16 -4.49 -1.53
C VAL A 22 -14.25 -4.06 -0.60
N VAL A 23 -15.43 -3.77 -1.14
CA VAL A 23 -16.65 -3.61 -0.36
C VAL A 23 -17.12 -5.02 -0.03
N SER A 24 -17.02 -5.43 1.23
CA SER A 24 -17.36 -6.79 1.66
C SER A 24 -18.85 -6.96 1.96
N SER A 25 -19.46 -5.96 2.58
CA SER A 25 -20.87 -5.94 2.93
C SER A 25 -21.38 -4.51 3.06
N VAL A 26 -22.69 -4.34 2.96
CA VAL A 26 -23.38 -3.06 3.19
C VAL A 26 -24.60 -3.32 4.06
N GLU A 27 -24.65 -2.69 5.22
CA GLU A 27 -25.74 -2.82 6.19
C GLU A 27 -26.10 -1.44 6.72
N ASN A 28 -27.39 -1.06 6.67
CA ASN A 28 -27.89 0.21 7.19
C ASN A 28 -27.12 1.46 6.65
N ASP A 29 -26.88 1.50 5.33
CA ASP A 29 -26.07 2.53 4.65
C ASP A 29 -24.59 2.61 5.11
N VAL A 30 -24.09 1.59 5.83
CA VAL A 30 -22.68 1.46 6.23
C VAL A 30 -22.01 0.34 5.45
N ALA A 31 -20.93 0.65 4.75
CA ALA A 31 -20.12 -0.33 4.02
C ALA A 31 -18.97 -0.84 4.91
N THR A 32 -18.76 -2.16 4.91
CA THR A 32 -17.54 -2.77 5.46
C THR A 32 -16.52 -2.92 4.33
N LEU A 33 -15.27 -2.51 4.59
CA LEU A 33 -14.22 -2.43 3.57
C LEU A 33 -13.02 -3.30 3.94
N ILE A 34 -12.51 -4.04 2.97
CA ILE A 34 -11.16 -4.61 2.98
C ILE A 34 -10.27 -3.61 2.23
N ARG A 35 -9.34 -2.99 2.95
CA ARG A 35 -8.62 -1.79 2.50
C ARG A 35 -7.24 -2.10 1.92
N GLY A 36 -6.73 -1.25 1.04
CA GLY A 36 -5.40 -1.36 0.44
C GLY A 36 -5.15 -2.69 -0.29
N VAL A 37 -6.08 -3.10 -1.15
CA VAL A 37 -5.93 -4.34 -1.92
C VAL A 37 -5.02 -4.14 -3.14
N LEU A 38 -4.52 -5.25 -3.70
CA LEU A 38 -3.66 -5.28 -4.87
C LEU A 38 -2.38 -4.43 -4.71
N ASP A 39 -2.24 -3.38 -5.51
CA ASP A 39 -1.08 -2.49 -5.55
C ASP A 39 -1.15 -1.31 -4.58
N THR A 40 -2.28 -1.13 -3.91
CA THR A 40 -2.55 0.10 -3.18
C THR A 40 -2.30 -0.06 -1.69
N GLN A 41 -2.11 1.08 -1.02
CA GLN A 41 -2.00 1.17 0.43
C GLN A 41 -3.23 1.93 0.95
N PRO A 42 -3.61 1.77 2.22
CA PRO A 42 -4.66 2.58 2.83
C PRO A 42 -4.31 4.07 2.76
N GLU A 43 -5.25 4.91 2.32
CA GLU A 43 -5.11 6.36 2.25
C GLU A 43 -6.11 7.07 3.18
N GLU A 44 -5.87 8.32 3.54
CA GLU A 44 -6.91 9.13 4.14
C GLU A 44 -7.93 9.54 3.07
N HIS A 45 -9.22 9.38 3.38
CA HIS A 45 -10.30 9.76 2.46
C HIS A 45 -11.06 10.96 3.01
N ILE A 46 -11.39 11.89 2.12
CA ILE A 46 -12.21 13.04 2.48
C ILE A 46 -13.69 12.69 2.43
N ASN A 47 -14.50 13.37 3.25
CA ASN A 47 -15.94 13.17 3.22
C ASN A 47 -16.52 13.56 1.84
N GLY A 48 -17.39 12.71 1.31
CA GLY A 48 -18.02 12.89 0.00
C GLY A 48 -17.19 12.39 -1.18
N GLU A 49 -16.03 11.79 -0.94
CA GLU A 49 -15.24 11.15 -1.99
C GLU A 49 -16.02 9.99 -2.64
N PRO A 50 -16.07 9.89 -3.99
CA PRO A 50 -16.84 8.85 -4.65
C PRO A 50 -16.28 7.45 -4.41
N LEU A 51 -17.17 6.51 -4.07
CA LEU A 51 -16.90 5.07 -4.11
C LEU A 51 -17.26 4.54 -5.50
N LEU A 52 -16.24 4.17 -6.28
CA LEU A 52 -16.39 3.68 -7.64
C LEU A 52 -16.25 2.15 -7.65
N PHE A 53 -17.34 1.43 -7.92
CA PHE A 53 -17.27 -0.01 -8.14
C PHE A 53 -16.61 -0.31 -9.49
N LEU A 54 -15.66 -1.23 -9.51
CA LEU A 54 -14.97 -1.66 -10.72
C LEU A 54 -15.69 -2.87 -11.31
N ASP A 55 -16.07 -2.76 -12.58
CA ASP A 55 -16.66 -3.87 -13.31
C ASP A 55 -15.61 -4.97 -13.55
N GLY A 56 -16.02 -6.23 -13.40
CA GLY A 56 -15.17 -7.41 -13.53
C GLY A 56 -14.86 -7.80 -14.97
N TYR A 57 -15.42 -7.12 -15.96
CA TYR A 57 -15.13 -7.42 -17.36
C TYR A 57 -13.77 -6.85 -17.77
N ALA A 58 -12.80 -7.76 -17.95
CA ALA A 58 -11.58 -7.45 -18.68
C ALA A 58 -11.92 -7.10 -20.13
N VAL A 59 -11.21 -6.11 -20.65
CA VAL A 59 -11.16 -5.84 -22.10
C VAL A 59 -10.67 -7.13 -22.79
N PRO A 60 -11.41 -7.68 -23.78
CA PRO A 60 -11.09 -8.99 -24.36
C PRO A 60 -9.79 -8.98 -25.17
N GLU A 61 -9.35 -7.80 -25.61
CA GLU A 61 -8.09 -7.59 -26.29
C GLU A 61 -6.89 -7.92 -25.40
N GLN A 62 -5.89 -8.58 -26.00
CA GLN A 62 -4.62 -8.85 -25.36
C GLN A 62 -3.60 -7.81 -25.82
N PHE A 63 -2.85 -7.27 -24.87
CA PHE A 63 -1.80 -6.31 -25.14
C PHE A 63 -0.43 -6.87 -24.79
N ILE A 64 0.60 -6.44 -25.51
CA ILE A 64 1.99 -6.81 -25.24
C ILE A 64 2.72 -5.74 -24.43
N GLN A 65 3.79 -6.12 -23.74
CA GLN A 65 4.62 -5.16 -23.02
C GLN A 65 5.20 -4.10 -23.97
N GLY A 66 5.14 -2.83 -23.56
CA GLY A 66 5.58 -1.68 -24.36
C GLY A 66 4.53 -1.14 -25.32
N GLU A 67 3.37 -1.81 -25.45
CA GLU A 67 2.26 -1.30 -26.24
C GLU A 67 1.61 -0.09 -25.57
N THR A 68 1.36 0.96 -26.33
CA THR A 68 0.58 2.11 -25.88
C THR A 68 -0.91 1.86 -26.13
N VAL A 69 -1.67 1.75 -25.06
CA VAL A 69 -3.12 1.52 -25.07
C VAL A 69 -3.86 2.81 -24.79
N ARG A 70 -4.96 3.02 -25.51
CA ARG A 70 -5.89 4.14 -25.31
C ARG A 70 -7.24 3.60 -24.91
N ALA A 71 -7.72 3.98 -23.74
CA ALA A 71 -8.99 3.54 -23.18
C ALA A 71 -9.84 4.72 -22.73
N ARG A 72 -11.14 4.49 -22.55
CA ARG A 72 -12.08 5.43 -21.91
C ARG A 72 -12.81 4.69 -20.81
N ALA A 73 -12.93 5.31 -19.64
CA ALA A 73 -13.78 4.80 -18.56
C ALA A 73 -15.19 5.37 -18.75
N LEU A 74 -16.19 4.48 -18.94
CA LEU A 74 -17.58 4.86 -19.15
C LEU A 74 -18.35 4.64 -17.84
N THR A 75 -18.29 5.64 -16.96
CA THR A 75 -18.91 5.53 -15.63
C THR A 75 -20.42 5.35 -15.73
N VAL A 76 -20.97 4.39 -15.00
CA VAL A 76 -22.41 4.13 -14.90
C VAL A 76 -22.93 4.70 -13.58
N THR A 77 -24.01 5.48 -13.65
CA THR A 77 -24.71 6.03 -12.48
C THR A 77 -26.21 5.78 -12.62
N PRO A 78 -27.05 6.05 -11.61
CA PRO A 78 -28.51 5.99 -11.77
C PRO A 78 -29.06 6.92 -12.86
N LYS A 79 -28.28 7.89 -13.34
CA LYS A 79 -28.65 8.78 -14.45
C LYS A 79 -28.30 8.21 -15.83
N GLY A 80 -27.63 7.06 -15.89
CA GLY A 80 -27.15 6.42 -17.12
C GLY A 80 -25.63 6.28 -17.17
N GLU A 81 -25.16 5.78 -18.31
CA GLU A 81 -23.76 5.60 -18.66
C GLU A 81 -23.17 6.87 -19.30
N LEU A 82 -21.92 7.21 -18.96
CA LEU A 82 -21.19 8.30 -19.57
C LEU A 82 -20.93 8.02 -21.06
N PRO A 83 -21.40 8.87 -22.00
CA PRO A 83 -21.17 8.65 -23.43
C PRO A 83 -19.68 8.61 -23.78
N ALA A 84 -19.28 7.65 -24.62
CA ALA A 84 -17.88 7.49 -25.02
C ALA A 84 -17.27 8.74 -25.69
N ALA A 85 -18.08 9.55 -26.37
CA ALA A 85 -17.62 10.80 -26.97
C ALA A 85 -17.24 11.87 -25.92
N GLU A 86 -17.86 11.81 -24.73
CA GLU A 86 -17.65 12.74 -23.62
C GLU A 86 -16.59 12.25 -22.63
N ALA A 87 -16.34 10.94 -22.56
CA ALA A 87 -15.37 10.35 -21.64
C ALA A 87 -13.92 10.69 -22.01
N THR A 88 -13.06 11.03 -21.04
CA THR A 88 -11.65 11.32 -21.30
C THR A 88 -10.89 10.11 -21.85
N ILE A 89 -10.01 10.33 -22.84
CA ILE A 89 -9.09 9.29 -23.32
C ILE A 89 -7.92 9.18 -22.33
N LEU A 90 -7.78 8.00 -21.74
CA LEU A 90 -6.63 7.60 -20.93
C LEU A 90 -5.63 6.91 -21.85
N THR A 91 -4.36 7.30 -21.76
CA THR A 91 -3.26 6.67 -22.52
C THR A 91 -2.28 6.09 -21.52
N THR A 92 -1.95 4.81 -21.67
CA THR A 92 -1.00 4.11 -20.80
C THR A 92 -0.14 3.15 -21.62
N GLU A 93 1.11 2.99 -21.21
CA GLU A 93 1.96 1.90 -21.71
C GLU A 93 1.70 0.63 -20.89
N ILE A 94 1.74 -0.52 -21.54
CA ILE A 94 1.60 -1.82 -20.87
C ILE A 94 2.94 -2.25 -20.28
N GLU A 95 3.03 -2.27 -18.95
CA GLU A 95 4.28 -2.54 -18.23
C GLU A 95 4.42 -4.00 -17.73
N ALA A 96 3.64 -4.93 -18.28
CA ALA A 96 3.63 -6.34 -17.84
C ALA A 96 3.34 -6.49 -16.33
N ARG A 97 2.40 -5.68 -15.79
CA ARG A 97 2.12 -5.59 -14.34
C ARG A 97 1.88 -6.95 -13.70
N ALA A 98 1.17 -7.88 -14.36
CA ALA A 98 0.88 -9.22 -13.81
C ALA A 98 2.13 -10.01 -13.34
N HIS A 99 3.32 -9.67 -13.84
CA HIS A 99 4.59 -10.30 -13.47
C HIS A 99 5.35 -9.59 -12.33
N LYS A 100 4.95 -8.39 -11.91
CA LYS A 100 5.55 -7.66 -10.79
C LYS A 100 5.00 -8.19 -9.45
N PRO A 101 5.81 -8.28 -8.37
CA PRO A 101 5.30 -8.68 -7.05
C PRO A 101 4.32 -7.61 -6.51
N PHE A 102 3.46 -7.99 -5.56
CA PHE A 102 2.69 -7.00 -4.79
C PHE A 102 3.59 -6.30 -3.77
N PRO A 103 3.28 -5.04 -3.39
CA PRO A 103 3.99 -4.37 -2.30
C PRO A 103 3.85 -5.13 -0.98
N VAL A 104 4.73 -4.86 -0.03
CA VAL A 104 4.57 -5.35 1.36
C VAL A 104 3.30 -4.75 1.98
N ASN A 105 2.80 -5.39 3.03
CA ASN A 105 1.65 -4.91 3.80
C ASN A 105 1.92 -4.95 5.31
N ASN A 106 0.93 -4.61 6.11
CA ASN A 106 0.94 -4.62 7.58
C ASN A 106 2.21 -3.98 8.20
N VAL A 107 2.67 -2.87 7.62
CA VAL A 107 3.92 -2.24 8.04
C VAL A 107 3.70 -1.50 9.36
N ARG A 108 4.47 -1.83 10.39
CA ARG A 108 4.41 -1.19 11.70
C ARG A 108 5.79 -0.76 12.15
N ILE A 109 5.84 0.38 12.83
CA ILE A 109 7.02 0.91 13.48
C ILE A 109 6.65 1.09 14.95
N ASP A 110 7.40 0.44 15.84
CA ASP A 110 7.05 0.37 17.26
C ASP A 110 5.62 -0.16 17.52
N GLY A 111 5.21 -1.14 16.71
CA GLY A 111 3.86 -1.72 16.78
C GLY A 111 2.72 -0.84 16.29
N LYS A 112 3.00 0.39 15.83
CA LYS A 112 2.02 1.35 15.31
C LYS A 112 2.10 1.48 13.80
N TYR A 113 0.95 1.70 13.16
CA TYR A 113 0.90 2.09 11.75
C TYR A 113 1.23 3.58 11.62
N TRP A 114 2.04 3.95 10.62
CA TRP A 114 2.41 5.34 10.31
C TRP A 114 2.81 6.18 11.55
N ALA A 115 3.68 5.65 12.42
CA ALA A 115 4.12 6.37 13.61
C ALA A 115 4.81 7.71 13.26
N ASP A 116 4.41 8.83 13.85
CA ASP A 116 5.04 10.14 13.58
C ASP A 116 6.37 10.32 14.32
N GLU A 117 6.52 9.63 15.45
CA GLU A 117 7.68 9.70 16.32
C GLU A 117 7.97 8.34 16.98
N ILE A 118 9.24 8.08 17.24
CA ILE A 118 9.70 6.86 17.92
C ILE A 118 10.78 7.20 18.96
N THR A 119 10.95 6.30 19.93
CA THR A 119 12.12 6.27 20.83
C THR A 119 12.84 4.95 20.62
N LEU A 120 14.12 5.00 20.24
CA LEU A 120 14.92 3.80 19.99
C LEU A 120 15.22 3.01 21.27
N PRO A 121 15.41 1.68 21.18
CA PRO A 121 15.28 0.84 19.98
C PRO A 121 13.83 0.46 19.68
N VAL A 122 13.50 0.31 18.39
CA VAL A 122 12.17 -0.15 17.93
C VAL A 122 12.28 -1.21 16.85
N ASN A 123 11.23 -1.99 16.66
CA ASN A 123 11.13 -2.88 15.50
C ASN A 123 10.35 -2.20 14.37
N VAL A 124 10.88 -2.31 13.16
CA VAL A 124 10.12 -2.12 11.92
C VAL A 124 9.70 -3.50 11.45
N THR A 125 8.40 -3.74 11.35
CA THR A 125 7.84 -5.02 10.90
C THR A 125 6.98 -4.82 9.66
N TRP A 126 6.91 -5.81 8.80
CA TRP A 126 6.02 -5.83 7.64
C TRP A 126 5.60 -7.25 7.32
N SER A 127 4.54 -7.43 6.56
CA SER A 127 4.09 -8.71 6.06
C SER A 127 4.29 -8.83 4.56
N HIS A 128 4.50 -10.06 4.10
CA HIS A 128 4.63 -10.38 2.68
C HIS A 128 3.26 -10.33 2.01
N ARG A 129 3.22 -10.17 0.68
CA ARG A 129 2.03 -10.46 -0.12
C ARG A 129 2.36 -11.48 -1.20
N ASN A 130 1.36 -12.28 -1.55
CA ASN A 130 1.47 -13.25 -2.62
C ASN A 130 0.48 -12.94 -3.73
N ARG A 131 0.99 -12.52 -4.89
CA ARG A 131 0.12 -12.14 -6.01
C ARG A 131 -0.61 -13.34 -6.60
N LEU A 132 -0.07 -14.55 -6.47
CA LEU A 132 -0.68 -15.75 -7.05
C LEU A 132 -1.91 -16.20 -6.27
N SER A 133 -1.99 -15.91 -4.97
CA SER A 133 -3.16 -16.21 -4.14
C SER A 133 -4.17 -15.07 -4.05
N GLN A 134 -3.81 -13.84 -4.44
CA GLN A 134 -4.62 -12.63 -4.29
C GLN A 134 -5.06 -12.01 -5.64
N VAL A 135 -5.36 -12.82 -6.66
CA VAL A 135 -5.82 -12.32 -7.97
C VAL A 135 -6.96 -13.16 -8.59
N VAL A 136 -7.49 -14.12 -7.83
CA VAL A 136 -8.45 -15.09 -8.38
C VAL A 136 -9.89 -14.59 -8.25
N SER A 137 -10.25 -13.90 -7.16
CA SER A 137 -11.55 -13.24 -6.99
C SER A 137 -11.53 -12.14 -5.92
N SER A 138 -12.57 -11.30 -5.86
CA SER A 138 -12.71 -10.24 -4.84
C SER A 138 -12.75 -10.81 -3.42
N GLU A 139 -13.28 -12.02 -3.23
CA GLU A 139 -13.29 -12.75 -1.95
C GLU A 139 -11.88 -13.13 -1.46
N GLN A 140 -10.91 -13.22 -2.37
CA GLN A 140 -9.54 -13.64 -2.09
C GLN A 140 -8.56 -12.47 -1.99
N LEU A 141 -9.04 -11.25 -2.21
CA LEU A 141 -8.23 -10.06 -1.98
C LEU A 141 -8.07 -9.83 -0.48
N GLN A 142 -6.83 -9.59 -0.10
CA GLN A 142 -6.42 -9.44 1.28
C GLN A 142 -6.29 -7.97 1.67
N SER A 143 -6.68 -7.66 2.91
CA SER A 143 -6.48 -6.34 3.51
C SER A 143 -4.99 -6.01 3.60
N TRP A 144 -4.65 -4.74 3.46
CA TRP A 144 -3.31 -4.28 3.77
C TRP A 144 -2.93 -4.53 5.24
N PHE A 145 -3.91 -4.59 6.15
CA PHE A 145 -3.65 -4.78 7.58
C PHE A 145 -3.44 -6.23 8.01
N ASP A 146 -3.68 -7.19 7.11
CA ASP A 146 -3.59 -8.63 7.42
C ASP A 146 -2.17 -9.15 7.19
N ASP A 147 -1.79 -10.21 7.91
CA ASP A 147 -0.56 -10.94 7.62
C ASP A 147 -0.69 -11.76 6.34
N GLY A 148 0.24 -11.58 5.41
CA GLY A 148 0.25 -12.32 4.16
C GLY A 148 1.36 -13.37 4.10
N THR A 149 1.23 -14.24 3.11
CA THR A 149 2.19 -15.30 2.85
C THR A 149 3.22 -14.85 1.82
N PRO A 150 4.46 -15.35 1.87
CA PRO A 150 5.47 -15.05 0.87
C PRO A 150 5.09 -15.65 -0.49
N GLU A 151 5.40 -14.93 -1.56
CA GLU A 151 5.50 -15.49 -2.90
C GLU A 151 6.93 -16.02 -3.12
N ALA A 152 7.06 -17.18 -3.75
CA ALA A 152 8.37 -17.74 -4.06
C ALA A 152 9.24 -16.75 -4.87
N ASP A 153 10.53 -16.70 -4.54
CA ASP A 153 11.55 -15.84 -5.16
C ASP A 153 11.29 -14.33 -5.00
N VAL A 154 10.41 -13.94 -4.07
CA VAL A 154 10.22 -12.53 -3.68
C VAL A 154 11.03 -12.24 -2.42
N VAL A 155 11.84 -11.18 -2.47
CA VAL A 155 12.54 -10.60 -1.32
C VAL A 155 12.04 -9.18 -1.09
N THR A 156 12.23 -8.66 0.12
CA THR A 156 11.97 -7.25 0.44
C THR A 156 13.28 -6.49 0.51
N ARG A 157 13.39 -5.40 -0.24
CA ARG A 157 14.42 -4.39 -0.02
C ARG A 157 13.98 -3.47 1.10
N PHE A 158 14.73 -3.49 2.20
CA PHE A 158 14.62 -2.55 3.29
C PHE A 158 15.64 -1.43 3.08
N GLU A 159 15.16 -0.20 3.08
CA GLU A 159 15.98 1.00 3.01
C GLU A 159 15.66 1.91 4.20
N LEU A 160 16.73 2.35 4.88
CA LEU A 160 16.70 3.43 5.85
C LEU A 160 17.35 4.65 5.22
N ILE A 161 16.64 5.77 5.22
CA ILE A 161 17.02 6.98 4.49
C ILE A 161 16.95 8.17 5.43
N ASN A 162 17.91 9.09 5.35
CA ASN A 162 17.79 10.40 5.99
C ASN A 162 16.69 11.18 5.27
N ALA A 163 15.59 11.48 5.96
CA ALA A 163 14.43 12.12 5.32
C ALA A 163 14.72 13.56 4.86
N GLU A 164 15.72 14.23 5.44
CA GLU A 164 16.07 15.62 5.10
C GLU A 164 16.97 15.71 3.87
N THR A 165 17.95 14.81 3.75
CA THR A 165 18.93 14.81 2.65
C THR A 165 18.59 13.82 1.54
N GLU A 166 17.62 12.93 1.77
CA GLU A 166 17.30 11.76 0.93
C GLU A 166 18.46 10.76 0.76
N GLU A 167 19.52 10.89 1.55
CA GLU A 167 20.66 9.98 1.49
C GLU A 167 20.33 8.63 2.11
N SER A 168 20.72 7.55 1.43
CA SER A 168 20.60 6.19 1.95
C SER A 168 21.57 5.98 3.11
N ILE A 169 21.03 5.62 4.29
CA ILE A 169 21.79 5.21 5.47
C ILE A 169 22.07 3.70 5.40
N LEU A 170 21.05 2.91 5.06
CA LEU A 170 21.12 1.46 4.94
C LEU A 170 20.26 1.01 3.76
N SER A 171 20.74 0.03 3.00
CA SER A 171 19.96 -0.68 2.00
C SER A 171 20.33 -2.16 2.03
N MET A 172 19.34 -3.03 2.23
CA MET A 172 19.55 -4.48 2.24
C MET A 172 18.34 -5.21 1.65
N ASP A 173 18.60 -6.36 1.03
CA ASP A 173 17.55 -7.28 0.57
C ASP A 173 17.42 -8.41 1.60
N THR A 174 16.20 -8.74 2.01
CA THR A 174 15.92 -9.76 3.03
C THR A 174 14.65 -10.55 2.75
N THR A 175 14.59 -11.78 3.27
CA THR A 175 13.37 -12.60 3.33
C THR A 175 12.65 -12.47 4.67
N GLU A 176 13.31 -11.87 5.66
CA GLU A 176 12.73 -11.58 6.97
C GLU A 176 11.60 -10.54 6.86
N THR A 177 10.81 -10.45 7.93
CA THR A 177 9.66 -9.53 8.07
C THR A 177 9.87 -8.51 9.19
N LEU A 178 11.11 -8.39 9.65
CA LEU A 178 11.49 -7.54 10.78
C LEU A 178 12.89 -6.96 10.56
N PHE A 179 13.03 -5.69 10.94
CA PHE A 179 14.30 -5.04 11.15
C PHE A 179 14.32 -4.37 12.53
N ALA A 180 15.35 -4.65 13.32
CA ALA A 180 15.55 -4.00 14.61
C ALA A 180 16.30 -2.67 14.39
N LEU A 181 15.60 -1.56 14.57
CA LEU A 181 16.18 -0.22 14.49
C LEU A 181 16.75 0.15 15.86
N THR A 182 18.06 0.32 15.92
CA THR A 182 18.81 0.66 17.14
C THR A 182 19.49 2.02 17.01
N GLU A 183 20.03 2.55 18.11
CA GLU A 183 20.85 3.77 18.07
C GLU A 183 22.04 3.66 17.11
N GLU A 184 22.65 2.46 17.00
CA GLU A 184 23.76 2.20 16.06
C GLU A 184 23.34 2.25 14.59
N SER A 185 22.05 2.10 14.30
CA SER A 185 21.52 2.15 12.94
C SER A 185 21.37 3.58 12.42
N VAL A 186 21.43 4.58 13.31
CA VAL A 186 21.06 5.97 13.02
C VAL A 186 22.27 6.87 13.22
N PRO A 187 22.73 7.60 12.20
CA PRO A 187 23.80 8.59 12.37
C PRO A 187 23.38 9.68 13.37
N VAL A 188 24.33 10.16 14.17
CA VAL A 188 24.09 11.06 15.32
C VAL A 188 23.37 12.37 14.97
N ASP A 189 23.50 12.84 13.72
CA ASP A 189 22.91 14.10 13.25
C ASP A 189 21.59 13.91 12.50
N VAL A 190 21.01 12.69 12.51
CA VAL A 190 19.76 12.38 11.81
C VAL A 190 18.61 12.30 12.81
N SER A 191 17.68 13.25 12.71
CA SER A 191 16.49 13.31 13.57
C SER A 191 15.20 12.84 12.88
N VAL A 192 15.20 12.74 11.55
CA VAL A 192 14.05 12.27 10.77
C VAL A 192 14.50 11.17 9.82
N LEU A 193 13.87 10.00 9.95
CA LEU A 193 14.15 8.83 9.13
C LEU A 193 12.99 8.55 8.20
N THR A 194 13.30 8.08 6.99
CA THR A 194 12.35 7.41 6.12
C THR A 194 12.67 5.91 6.09
N VAL A 195 11.67 5.09 6.38
CA VAL A 195 11.68 3.66 6.02
C VAL A 195 11.06 3.51 4.64
N ARG A 196 11.75 2.76 3.77
CA ARG A 196 11.24 2.38 2.45
C ARG A 196 11.32 0.87 2.27
N LEU A 197 10.22 0.26 1.84
CA LEU A 197 10.11 -1.19 1.64
C LEU A 197 9.61 -1.50 0.23
N THR A 198 10.45 -2.17 -0.56
CA THR A 198 10.15 -2.55 -1.95
C THR A 198 10.16 -4.06 -2.09
N ALA A 199 9.10 -4.67 -2.62
CA ALA A 199 9.12 -6.10 -2.94
C ALA A 199 9.83 -6.32 -4.28
N ILE A 200 10.71 -7.32 -4.37
CA ILE A 200 11.57 -7.59 -5.51
C ILE A 200 11.45 -9.05 -5.92
N LYS A 201 11.20 -9.31 -7.21
CA LYS A 201 11.21 -10.65 -7.83
C LYS A 201 12.15 -10.65 -9.03
N GLY A 202 13.35 -11.20 -8.88
CA GLY A 202 14.40 -11.12 -9.90
C GLY A 202 14.76 -9.66 -10.20
N ASN A 203 14.53 -9.22 -11.44
CA ASN A 203 14.77 -7.83 -11.86
C ASN A 203 13.52 -6.92 -11.80
N LYS A 204 12.41 -7.39 -11.24
CA LYS A 204 11.14 -6.65 -11.15
C LYS A 204 10.90 -6.18 -9.72
N THR A 205 10.41 -4.97 -9.57
CA THR A 205 9.96 -4.42 -8.29
C THR A 205 8.44 -4.32 -8.24
N SER A 206 7.87 -4.23 -7.04
CA SER A 206 6.47 -3.86 -6.86
C SER A 206 6.18 -2.51 -7.50
N ARG A 207 4.94 -2.31 -7.97
CA ARG A 207 4.53 -1.06 -8.62
C ARG A 207 4.55 0.10 -7.63
N VAL A 208 4.08 -0.15 -6.43
CA VAL A 208 4.10 0.78 -5.30
C VAL A 208 5.15 0.31 -4.30
N THR A 209 5.77 1.27 -3.63
CA THR A 209 6.73 1.06 -2.55
C THR A 209 6.15 1.65 -1.28
N PHE A 210 6.24 0.95 -0.14
CA PHE A 210 5.89 1.56 1.14
C PHE A 210 6.97 2.58 1.50
N LYS A 211 6.58 3.79 1.88
CA LYS A 211 7.48 4.85 2.33
C LYS A 211 6.80 5.58 3.48
N HIS A 212 7.46 5.67 4.63
CA HIS A 212 6.97 6.44 5.78
C HIS A 212 8.11 7.17 6.47
N SER A 213 7.87 8.42 6.84
CA SER A 213 8.85 9.26 7.55
C SER A 213 8.41 9.51 8.98
N PHE A 214 9.36 9.51 9.91
CA PHE A 214 9.09 9.68 11.33
C PHE A 214 10.28 10.31 12.05
N ASN A 215 9.98 10.98 13.15
CA ASN A 215 10.98 11.61 14.02
C ASN A 215 11.59 10.58 14.97
N VAL A 216 12.90 10.68 15.18
CA VAL A 216 13.62 9.93 16.22
C VAL A 216 13.79 10.84 17.43
N LEU A 217 13.11 10.50 18.52
CA LEU A 217 13.28 11.20 19.78
C LEU A 217 14.59 10.75 20.42
N LEU A 218 15.46 11.72 20.72
CA LEU A 218 16.67 11.48 21.49
C LEU A 218 16.26 11.13 22.92
N ASN A 219 16.84 10.05 23.48
CA ASN A 219 16.79 9.83 24.92
C ASN A 219 17.53 10.99 25.60
N THR A 220 16.80 11.95 26.18
CA THR A 220 17.42 12.89 27.11
C THR A 220 17.86 12.08 28.34
N PRO A 221 19.16 12.05 28.69
CA PRO A 221 19.60 11.35 29.89
C PRO A 221 18.88 11.95 31.10
N GLU A 222 18.40 11.08 31.99
CA GLU A 222 17.83 11.48 33.27
C GLU A 222 18.89 12.32 34.02
N PRO A 223 18.54 13.50 34.56
CA PRO A 223 19.49 14.28 35.35
C PRO A 223 20.01 13.44 36.52
N PRO A 224 21.29 13.58 36.89
CA PRO A 224 21.89 12.77 37.96
C PRO A 224 21.05 12.92 39.24
N GLU A 225 20.81 11.80 39.93
CA GLU A 225 20.15 11.83 41.24
C GLU A 225 20.85 12.87 42.15
N PRO A 226 20.09 13.72 42.85
CA PRO A 226 20.68 14.66 43.80
C PRO A 226 21.47 13.88 44.85
N PRO A 227 22.62 14.40 45.32
CA PRO A 227 23.42 13.74 46.34
C PRO A 227 22.56 13.43 47.57
N THR A 228 22.65 12.20 48.05
CA THR A 228 22.00 11.78 49.29
C THR A 228 22.57 12.61 50.45
N ALA A 229 21.68 13.25 51.21
CA ALA A 229 22.04 14.09 52.36
C ALA A 229 22.54 13.28 53.56
#